data_AF-A0A1L9SXN1-F1
#
_entry.id   AF-A0A1L9SXN1-F1
#
_cell.length_a   1.000
_cell.length_b   1.000
_cell.length_c   1.000
_cell.angle_alpha   90.00
_cell.angle_beta   90.00
_cell.angle_gamma   90.00
#
_symmetry.space_group_name_H-M   'P 1'
#
loop_
_entity.id
_entity.type
_entity.pdbx_description
1 polymer ?
#
loop_
_entity_poly.entity_id
_entity_poly.type
_entity_poly.pdbx_seq_one_letter_code
_entity_poly.pdbx_strand_id
1 'polypeptide(L)'
;MEATASYLERPPKRKRPHISPLHRQRVKGRQIVVTEDPRLHLVWIDDRIFLKPVPQYITSYVFWDTFMNNPSKDGAAVKLRKAALGYLRTYFYLIQYESDLRIAQDPALCLIPKKVTWPQFCQFTAHLNDITDNEVSGRYHYGEIRLTRLNYYAPVLLGKSQYQRVNYQYRAYFARIQGPLISAFAFFSILLNCMQVNLAASDSDERYASALLFACCYWLSTLIGCVTGALLLMLVFLFFFKVIGEWRFAIAHRLRWRENPQQRPDGSV
;
A
#
# COMPACT_ATOMS: atom_id res chain seq x y z
N MET A 1 -39.38 -10.01 -27.79
CA MET A 1 -37.98 -10.29 -27.37
C MET A 1 -37.00 -9.16 -27.69
N GLU A 2 -37.46 -7.96 -28.10
CA GLU A 2 -36.58 -6.82 -28.46
C GLU A 2 -36.44 -5.74 -27.36
N ALA A 3 -37.28 -5.75 -26.30
CA ALA A 3 -37.27 -4.69 -25.29
C ALA A 3 -36.16 -4.82 -24.22
N THR A 4 -35.41 -5.93 -24.20
CA THR A 4 -34.30 -6.14 -23.25
C THR A 4 -32.92 -5.87 -23.85
N ALA A 5 -32.83 -5.69 -25.17
CA ALA A 5 -31.55 -5.45 -25.87
C ALA A 5 -31.09 -3.99 -25.81
N SER A 6 -32.00 -3.04 -25.57
CA SER A 6 -31.70 -1.60 -25.57
C SER A 6 -30.94 -1.10 -24.33
N TYR A 7 -30.82 -1.91 -23.27
CA TYR A 7 -30.04 -1.55 -22.08
C TYR A 7 -28.54 -1.91 -22.16
N LEU A 8 -28.09 -2.54 -23.26
CA LEU A 8 -26.71 -2.99 -23.43
C LEU A 8 -25.82 -2.03 -24.23
N GLU A 9 -26.37 -1.02 -24.89
CA GLU A 9 -25.59 -0.04 -25.64
C GLU A 9 -25.08 1.09 -24.74
N ARG A 10 -24.02 0.78 -23.99
CA ARG A 10 -23.26 1.79 -23.25
C ARG A 10 -22.48 2.65 -24.27
N PRO A 11 -22.63 3.98 -24.28
CA PRO A 11 -21.98 4.85 -25.26
C PRO A 11 -20.44 4.73 -25.23
N PRO A 12 -19.75 5.06 -26.33
CA PRO A 12 -18.30 4.93 -26.46
C PRO A 12 -17.57 5.62 -25.31
N LYS A 13 -16.73 4.84 -24.64
CA LYS A 13 -16.09 5.17 -23.36
C LYS A 13 -15.14 6.36 -23.53
N ARG A 14 -15.52 7.53 -22.98
CA ARG A 14 -14.56 8.60 -22.62
C ARG A 14 -13.35 7.98 -21.92
N LYS A 15 -12.14 8.54 -22.12
CA LYS A 15 -10.87 8.03 -21.55
C LYS A 15 -11.10 7.62 -20.09
N ARG A 16 -11.18 6.32 -19.85
CA ARG A 16 -11.50 5.80 -18.53
C ARG A 16 -10.32 6.12 -17.62
N PRO A 17 -10.54 6.70 -16.44
CA PRO A 17 -9.51 6.63 -15.41
C PRO A 17 -9.18 5.15 -15.20
N HIS A 18 -7.91 4.84 -14.90
CA HIS A 18 -7.40 3.48 -14.80
C HIS A 18 -7.96 2.79 -13.54
N ILE A 19 -9.26 2.45 -13.58
CA ILE A 19 -10.05 1.84 -12.53
C ILE A 19 -10.69 0.58 -13.12
N SER A 20 -10.35 -0.54 -12.51
CA SER A 20 -10.85 -1.86 -12.88
C SER A 20 -12.10 -2.17 -12.06
N PRO A 21 -13.14 -2.75 -12.67
CA PRO A 21 -14.32 -3.20 -11.94
C PRO A 21 -14.00 -4.21 -10.83
N LEU A 22 -14.89 -4.38 -9.86
CA LEU A 22 -14.69 -5.23 -8.68
C LEU A 22 -14.40 -6.69 -9.03
N HIS A 23 -15.14 -7.29 -9.96
CA HIS A 23 -14.87 -8.65 -10.44
C HIS A 23 -13.46 -8.76 -11.03
N ARG A 24 -13.01 -7.72 -11.76
CA ARG A 24 -11.67 -7.70 -12.35
C ARG A 24 -10.58 -7.49 -11.31
N GLN A 25 -10.86 -6.83 -10.18
CA GLN A 25 -9.93 -6.80 -9.04
C GLN A 25 -9.69 -8.21 -8.51
N ARG A 26 -10.76 -9.02 -8.35
CA ARG A 26 -10.64 -10.43 -7.96
C ARG A 26 -9.85 -11.25 -8.99
N VAL A 27 -10.09 -11.05 -10.29
CA VAL A 27 -9.32 -11.70 -11.37
C VAL A 27 -7.83 -11.33 -11.33
N LYS A 28 -7.50 -10.10 -10.93
CA LYS A 28 -6.10 -9.67 -10.71
C LYS A 28 -5.46 -10.26 -9.45
N GLY A 29 -6.15 -11.15 -8.73
CA GLY A 29 -5.69 -11.72 -7.47
C GLY A 29 -5.70 -10.73 -6.31
N ARG A 30 -6.45 -9.63 -6.41
CA ARG A 30 -6.51 -8.61 -5.35
C ARG A 30 -7.66 -8.89 -4.39
N GLN A 31 -7.33 -8.97 -3.11
CA GLN A 31 -8.27 -8.92 -2.01
C GLN A 31 -8.73 -7.47 -1.77
N ILE A 32 -10.03 -7.30 -1.58
CA ILE A 32 -10.62 -5.99 -1.29
C ILE A 32 -10.60 -5.80 0.22
N VAL A 33 -9.95 -4.73 0.68
CA VAL A 33 -9.84 -4.36 2.09
C VAL A 33 -10.61 -3.07 2.32
N VAL A 34 -11.51 -3.08 3.31
CA VAL A 34 -12.31 -1.92 3.67
C VAL A 34 -11.49 -0.94 4.50
N THR A 35 -11.57 0.35 4.19
CA THR A 35 -10.90 1.43 4.93
C THR A 35 -11.81 2.64 5.07
N GLU A 36 -11.79 3.33 6.20
CA GLU A 36 -12.54 4.60 6.35
C GLU A 36 -11.77 5.82 5.85
N ASP A 37 -10.44 5.68 5.62
CA ASP A 37 -9.61 6.79 5.17
C ASP A 37 -9.81 7.06 3.66
N PRO A 38 -10.37 8.22 3.25
CA PRO A 38 -10.53 8.56 1.84
C PRO A 38 -9.20 8.66 1.09
N ARG A 39 -8.08 8.86 1.78
CA ARG A 39 -6.73 8.89 1.18
C ARG A 39 -6.35 7.54 0.59
N LEU A 40 -6.78 6.44 1.23
CA LEU A 40 -6.46 5.08 0.81
C LEU A 40 -7.42 4.54 -0.23
N HIS A 41 -8.52 5.22 -0.54
CA HIS A 41 -9.45 4.79 -1.57
C HIS A 41 -8.74 4.61 -2.93
N LEU A 42 -8.91 3.45 -3.57
CA LEU A 42 -8.25 3.02 -4.82
C LEU A 42 -6.73 2.85 -4.74
N VAL A 43 -6.17 2.85 -3.54
CA VAL A 43 -4.75 2.53 -3.34
C VAL A 43 -4.60 1.02 -3.23
N TRP A 44 -3.62 0.45 -3.92
CA TRP A 44 -3.36 -1.00 -3.87
C TRP A 44 -1.89 -1.31 -3.60
N ILE A 45 -1.65 -2.45 -2.96
CA ILE A 45 -0.32 -2.97 -2.65
C ILE A 45 -0.32 -4.49 -2.72
N ASP A 46 0.67 -5.05 -3.41
CA ASP A 46 0.84 -6.49 -3.61
C ASP A 46 -0.48 -7.14 -4.06
N ASP A 47 -1.14 -7.86 -3.16
CA ASP A 47 -2.36 -8.63 -3.36
C ASP A 47 -3.62 -7.95 -2.80
N ARG A 48 -3.57 -6.67 -2.41
CA ARG A 48 -4.67 -5.98 -1.73
C ARG A 48 -4.98 -4.62 -2.33
N ILE A 49 -6.27 -4.27 -2.37
CA ILE A 49 -6.77 -2.95 -2.75
C ILE A 49 -7.65 -2.39 -1.63
N PHE A 50 -7.41 -1.13 -1.27
CA PHE A 50 -8.18 -0.45 -0.23
C PHE A 50 -9.35 0.31 -0.85
N LEU A 51 -10.56 0.00 -0.38
CA LEU A 51 -11.78 0.67 -0.77
C LEU A 51 -12.50 1.21 0.46
N LYS A 52 -13.06 2.40 0.31
CA LYS A 52 -13.85 3.05 1.35
C LYS A 52 -15.32 2.81 1.07
N PRO A 53 -16.15 2.32 2.02
CA PRO A 53 -17.58 2.16 1.82
C PRO A 53 -18.27 3.48 1.52
N VAL A 54 -19.31 3.45 0.68
CA VAL A 54 -20.08 4.66 0.37
C VAL A 54 -20.79 5.14 1.64
N PRO A 55 -20.46 6.33 2.17
CA PRO A 55 -21.15 6.85 3.32
C PRO A 55 -22.59 7.19 2.98
N GLN A 56 -23.54 6.81 3.84
CA GLN A 56 -24.98 7.00 3.59
C GLN A 56 -25.37 8.47 3.37
N TYR A 57 -24.67 9.40 4.03
CA TYR A 57 -24.95 10.83 3.85
C TYR A 57 -24.66 11.32 2.42
N ILE A 58 -23.69 10.72 1.71
CA ILE A 58 -23.38 11.10 0.31
C ILE A 58 -24.54 10.74 -0.62
N THR A 59 -25.37 9.77 -0.26
CA THR A 59 -26.56 9.41 -1.04
C THR A 59 -27.80 10.23 -0.68
N SER A 60 -27.76 11.07 0.35
CA SER A 60 -28.90 11.87 0.80
C SER A 60 -29.00 13.20 0.06
N TYR A 61 -30.16 13.49 -0.53
CA TYR A 61 -30.42 14.78 -1.18
C TYR A 61 -30.24 15.97 -0.22
N VAL A 62 -30.73 15.85 1.02
CA VAL A 62 -30.63 16.90 2.05
C VAL A 62 -29.18 17.28 2.32
N PHE A 63 -28.28 16.30 2.31
CA PHE A 63 -26.85 16.56 2.50
C PHE A 63 -26.28 17.41 1.37
N TRP A 64 -26.62 17.13 0.11
CA TRP A 64 -26.17 17.93 -1.03
C TRP A 64 -26.75 19.33 -0.97
N ASP A 65 -28.04 19.46 -0.70
CA ASP A 65 -28.68 20.78 -0.65
C ASP A 65 -28.13 21.65 0.49
N THR A 66 -28.01 21.09 1.70
CA THR A 66 -27.60 21.87 2.87
C THR A 66 -26.10 22.17 2.91
N PHE A 67 -25.24 21.24 2.49
CA PHE A 67 -23.77 21.38 2.64
C PHE A 67 -23.04 21.76 1.36
N MET A 68 -23.61 21.49 0.17
CA MET A 68 -22.94 21.73 -1.10
C MET A 68 -23.47 22.95 -1.86
N ASN A 69 -24.71 23.37 -1.59
CA ASN A 69 -25.30 24.58 -2.19
C ASN A 69 -25.19 25.82 -1.29
N ASN A 70 -24.55 25.73 -0.12
CA ASN A 70 -24.46 26.84 0.82
C ASN A 70 -23.44 27.90 0.36
N PRO A 71 -23.87 29.12 -0.02
CA PRO A 71 -23.00 30.17 -0.55
C PRO A 71 -22.05 30.76 0.50
N SER A 72 -22.30 30.53 1.80
CA SER A 72 -21.44 31.05 2.88
C SER A 72 -20.08 30.34 2.97
N LYS A 73 -19.88 29.24 2.23
CA LYS A 73 -18.68 28.38 2.30
C LYS A 73 -18.04 28.15 0.94
N ASP A 74 -18.22 29.07 -0.01
CA ASP A 74 -17.89 28.90 -1.44
C ASP A 74 -16.56 28.16 -1.71
N GLY A 75 -15.47 28.49 -1.02
CA GLY A 75 -14.18 27.80 -1.23
C GLY A 75 -14.13 26.35 -0.71
N ALA A 76 -14.70 26.08 0.46
CA ALA A 76 -14.64 24.76 1.10
C ALA A 76 -15.75 23.82 0.59
N ALA A 77 -16.96 24.35 0.40
CA ALA A 77 -18.10 23.64 -0.15
C ALA A 77 -17.83 23.17 -1.58
N VAL A 78 -17.24 24.02 -2.43
CA VAL A 78 -16.85 23.62 -3.80
C VAL A 78 -15.81 22.50 -3.77
N LYS A 79 -14.77 22.59 -2.92
CA LYS A 79 -13.78 21.52 -2.78
C LYS A 79 -14.40 20.20 -2.31
N LEU A 80 -15.32 20.27 -1.34
CA LEU A 80 -16.02 19.11 -0.81
C LEU A 80 -16.93 18.48 -1.87
N ARG A 81 -17.68 19.29 -2.62
CA ARG A 81 -18.50 18.87 -3.74
C ARG A 81 -17.67 18.15 -4.80
N LYS A 82 -16.55 18.75 -5.23
CA LYS A 82 -15.63 18.11 -6.20
C LYS A 82 -15.04 16.80 -5.69
N ALA A 83 -14.78 16.69 -4.38
CA ALA A 83 -14.30 15.45 -3.77
C ALA A 83 -15.38 14.38 -3.70
N ALA A 84 -16.62 14.73 -3.31
CA ALA A 84 -17.74 13.82 -3.22
C ALA A 84 -18.18 13.31 -4.60
N LEU A 85 -18.24 14.18 -5.61
CA LEU A 85 -18.51 13.80 -7.00
C LEU A 85 -17.41 12.87 -7.55
N GLY A 86 -16.15 13.22 -7.31
CA GLY A 86 -15.01 12.38 -7.68
C GLY A 86 -15.08 10.98 -7.07
N TYR A 87 -15.47 10.91 -5.80
CA TYR A 87 -15.65 9.66 -5.07
C TYR A 87 -16.84 8.84 -5.56
N LEU A 88 -17.99 9.46 -5.87
CA LEU A 88 -19.11 8.74 -6.48
C LEU A 88 -18.75 8.20 -7.88
N ARG A 89 -17.99 8.98 -8.63
CA ARG A 89 -17.50 8.60 -9.95
C ARG A 89 -16.59 7.36 -9.91
N THR A 90 -15.78 7.17 -8.86
CA THR A 90 -14.98 5.93 -8.75
C THR A 90 -15.87 4.70 -8.60
N TYR A 91 -16.97 4.80 -7.85
CA TYR A 91 -17.94 3.72 -7.68
C TYR A 91 -18.66 3.33 -8.96
N PHE A 92 -18.96 4.31 -9.84
CA PHE A 92 -19.45 4.03 -11.18
C PHE A 92 -18.48 3.19 -12.02
N TYR A 93 -17.17 3.43 -11.88
CA TYR A 93 -16.16 2.63 -12.59
C TYR A 93 -15.89 1.28 -11.93
N LEU A 94 -16.01 1.17 -10.61
CA LEU A 94 -15.86 -0.07 -9.86
C LEU A 94 -17.02 -1.04 -10.10
N ILE A 95 -18.24 -0.53 -10.27
CA ILE A 95 -19.45 -1.34 -10.42
C ILE A 95 -20.00 -1.15 -11.83
N GLN A 96 -19.59 -2.05 -12.74
CA GLN A 96 -20.03 -1.98 -14.14
C GLN A 96 -21.07 -3.03 -14.49
N TYR A 97 -21.11 -4.13 -13.75
CA TYR A 97 -22.03 -5.24 -13.95
C TYR A 97 -22.77 -5.58 -12.66
N GLU A 98 -23.87 -6.31 -12.79
CA GLU A 98 -24.65 -6.77 -11.65
C GLU A 98 -23.83 -7.69 -10.72
N SER A 99 -22.90 -8.47 -11.28
CA SER A 99 -21.94 -9.27 -10.49
C SER A 99 -21.04 -8.39 -9.61
N ASP A 100 -20.65 -7.19 -10.07
CA ASP A 100 -19.90 -6.24 -9.25
C ASP A 100 -20.74 -5.70 -8.11
N LEU A 101 -22.03 -5.43 -8.34
CA LEU A 101 -22.93 -4.96 -7.29
C LEU A 101 -23.08 -6.03 -6.20
N ARG A 102 -23.22 -7.31 -6.59
CA ARG A 102 -23.24 -8.43 -5.63
C ARG A 102 -21.95 -8.52 -4.81
N ILE A 103 -20.78 -8.29 -5.43
CA ILE A 103 -19.50 -8.21 -4.72
C ILE A 103 -19.47 -7.02 -3.76
N ALA A 104 -19.98 -5.86 -4.15
CA ALA A 104 -20.03 -4.67 -3.30
C ALA A 104 -20.97 -4.83 -2.08
N GLN A 105 -22.01 -5.65 -2.21
CA GLN A 105 -23.01 -5.94 -1.17
C GLN A 105 -22.67 -7.13 -0.29
N ASP A 106 -21.55 -7.80 -0.57
CA ASP A 106 -21.03 -8.91 0.23
C ASP A 106 -20.97 -8.50 1.71
N PRO A 107 -21.56 -9.28 2.64
CA PRO A 107 -21.56 -8.95 4.08
C PRO A 107 -20.18 -8.64 4.65
N ALA A 108 -19.11 -9.24 4.10
CA ALA A 108 -17.75 -9.00 4.55
C ALA A 108 -17.20 -7.63 4.12
N LEU A 109 -17.72 -7.05 3.03
CA LEU A 109 -17.21 -5.80 2.44
C LEU A 109 -18.13 -4.61 2.72
N CYS A 110 -19.45 -4.81 2.65
CA CYS A 110 -20.50 -3.81 2.89
C CYS A 110 -20.20 -2.44 2.26
N LEU A 111 -19.68 -2.42 1.02
CA LEU A 111 -19.31 -1.18 0.33
C LEU A 111 -20.55 -0.37 -0.06
N ILE A 112 -21.64 -1.07 -0.38
CA ILE A 112 -22.95 -0.51 -0.71
C ILE A 112 -24.02 -1.22 0.13
N PRO A 113 -25.06 -0.50 0.62
CA PRO A 113 -26.16 -1.12 1.32
C PRO A 113 -26.86 -2.22 0.50
N LYS A 114 -27.19 -3.35 1.13
CA LYS A 114 -27.90 -4.48 0.49
C LYS A 114 -29.28 -4.13 -0.06
N LYS A 115 -29.87 -3.03 0.41
CA LYS A 115 -31.20 -2.56 -0.02
C LYS A 115 -31.22 -2.02 -1.46
N VAL A 116 -30.05 -1.70 -2.02
CA VAL A 116 -29.94 -1.08 -3.35
C VAL A 116 -30.06 -2.15 -4.44
N THR A 117 -31.07 -2.04 -5.29
CA THR A 117 -31.23 -2.94 -6.45
C THR A 117 -30.39 -2.47 -7.64
N TRP A 118 -30.10 -3.37 -8.59
CA TRP A 118 -29.35 -3.03 -9.81
C TRP A 118 -30.00 -1.89 -10.62
N PRO A 119 -31.32 -1.90 -10.90
CA PRO A 119 -31.95 -0.80 -11.64
C PRO A 119 -31.83 0.55 -10.92
N GLN A 120 -32.00 0.57 -9.59
CA GLN A 120 -31.81 1.80 -8.78
C GLN A 120 -30.37 2.31 -8.87
N PHE A 121 -29.39 1.41 -8.84
CA PHE A 121 -27.99 1.78 -9.00
C PHE A 121 -27.69 2.34 -10.40
N CYS A 122 -28.24 1.73 -11.46
CA CYS A 122 -28.12 2.24 -12.83
C CYS A 122 -28.73 3.62 -12.98
N GLN A 123 -29.93 3.86 -12.43
CA GLN A 123 -30.58 5.16 -12.46
C GLN A 123 -29.77 6.22 -11.70
N PHE A 124 -29.28 5.89 -10.51
CA PHE A 124 -28.44 6.79 -9.71
C PHE A 124 -27.13 7.15 -10.43
N THR A 125 -26.48 6.16 -11.04
CA THR A 125 -25.17 6.35 -11.67
C THR A 125 -25.23 6.87 -13.10
N ALA A 126 -26.41 6.91 -13.73
CA ALA A 126 -26.60 7.44 -15.09
C ALA A 126 -26.02 8.86 -15.22
N HIS A 127 -26.29 9.72 -14.23
CA HIS A 127 -25.81 11.11 -14.21
C HIS A 127 -24.31 11.23 -13.87
N LEU A 128 -23.68 10.21 -13.29
CA LEU A 128 -22.27 10.26 -12.91
C LEU A 128 -21.32 10.08 -14.11
N ASN A 129 -21.82 9.52 -15.21
CA ASN A 129 -21.04 9.34 -16.45
C ASN A 129 -20.71 10.67 -17.14
N ASP A 130 -21.55 11.69 -16.93
CA ASP A 130 -21.41 13.00 -17.58
C ASP A 130 -20.41 13.91 -16.87
N ILE A 131 -20.01 13.57 -15.64
CA ILE A 131 -19.10 14.36 -14.81
C ILE A 131 -17.72 14.46 -15.46
N THR A 132 -17.30 15.68 -15.74
CA THR A 132 -16.00 15.99 -16.36
C THR A 132 -14.87 16.01 -15.32
N ASP A 133 -13.61 15.88 -15.77
CA ASP A 133 -12.45 15.93 -14.85
C ASP A 133 -12.30 17.28 -14.13
N ASN A 134 -12.81 18.37 -14.71
CA ASN A 134 -12.78 19.71 -14.11
C ASN A 134 -13.68 19.85 -12.87
N GLU A 135 -14.71 19.01 -12.78
CA GLU A 135 -15.69 18.98 -11.70
C GLU A 135 -15.25 18.05 -10.56
N VAL A 136 -14.11 17.39 -10.71
CA VAL A 136 -13.61 16.38 -9.78
C VAL A 136 -12.32 16.85 -9.14
N SER A 137 -12.13 16.50 -7.87
CA SER A 137 -10.87 16.75 -7.17
C SER A 137 -9.72 16.01 -7.86
N GLY A 138 -8.55 16.66 -8.00
CA GLY A 138 -7.37 16.09 -8.67
C GLY A 138 -6.92 14.73 -8.13
N ARG A 139 -7.26 14.39 -6.88
CA ARG A 139 -7.03 13.05 -6.31
C ARG A 139 -7.67 11.94 -7.14
N TYR A 140 -8.89 12.15 -7.65
CA TYR A 140 -9.69 11.13 -8.34
C TYR A 140 -9.48 11.11 -9.86
N HIS A 141 -8.50 11.85 -10.37
CA HIS A 141 -8.09 11.77 -11.78
C HIS A 141 -7.26 10.52 -12.07
N TYR A 142 -6.45 10.10 -11.10
CA TYR A 142 -5.44 9.05 -11.29
C TYR A 142 -5.97 7.61 -11.18
N GLY A 143 -7.19 7.41 -10.69
CA GLY A 143 -7.77 6.07 -10.53
C GLY A 143 -7.01 5.19 -9.53
N GLU A 144 -6.62 3.99 -9.94
CA GLU A 144 -5.86 3.06 -9.10
C GLU A 144 -4.39 3.48 -8.95
N ILE A 145 -3.93 3.70 -7.72
CA ILE A 145 -2.56 4.09 -7.42
C ILE A 145 -1.84 3.00 -6.63
N ARG A 146 -0.65 2.61 -7.08
CA ARG A 146 0.19 1.66 -6.35
C ARG A 146 0.84 2.34 -5.14
N LEU A 147 0.62 1.79 -3.95
CA LEU A 147 1.12 2.33 -2.69
C LEU A 147 2.65 2.35 -2.62
N THR A 148 3.33 1.39 -3.27
CA THR A 148 4.80 1.36 -3.29
C THR A 148 5.39 2.59 -3.99
N ARG A 149 4.78 3.03 -5.10
CA ARG A 149 5.18 4.26 -5.81
C ARG A 149 4.84 5.48 -4.98
N LEU A 150 3.67 5.48 -4.34
CA LEU A 150 3.25 6.61 -3.51
C LEU A 150 4.16 6.78 -2.28
N ASN A 151 4.56 5.69 -1.63
CA ASN A 151 5.52 5.71 -0.53
C ASN A 151 6.92 6.13 -0.99
N TYR A 152 7.33 5.78 -2.22
CA TYR A 152 8.61 6.21 -2.78
C TYR A 152 8.67 7.74 -2.95
N TYR A 153 7.60 8.37 -3.44
CA TYR A 153 7.54 9.82 -3.61
C TYR A 153 7.14 10.60 -2.36
N ALA A 154 6.69 9.91 -1.29
CA ALA A 154 6.21 10.56 -0.07
C ALA A 154 7.25 11.50 0.60
N PRO A 155 8.54 11.14 0.70
CA PRO A 155 9.54 12.03 1.29
C PRO A 155 9.70 13.33 0.51
N VAL A 156 9.64 13.27 -0.81
CA VAL A 156 9.87 14.41 -1.71
C VAL A 156 8.63 15.29 -1.82
N LEU A 157 7.44 14.70 -1.98
CA LEU A 157 6.21 15.45 -2.25
C LEU A 157 5.45 15.87 -0.98
N LEU A 158 5.52 15.07 0.09
CA LEU A 158 4.71 15.28 1.30
C LEU A 158 5.55 15.62 2.53
N GLY A 159 6.89 15.59 2.44
CA GLY A 159 7.77 15.78 3.60
C GLY A 159 7.60 14.72 4.69
N LYS A 160 6.98 13.57 4.36
CA LYS A 160 6.71 12.47 5.29
C LYS A 160 7.48 11.23 4.85
N SER A 161 8.05 10.51 5.81
CA SER A 161 8.84 9.30 5.54
C SER A 161 8.07 8.26 4.70
N GLN A 162 6.77 8.09 4.95
CA GLN A 162 5.89 7.20 4.19
C GLN A 162 4.47 7.79 4.11
N TYR A 163 3.74 7.48 3.04
CA TYR A 163 2.33 7.87 2.90
C TYR A 163 1.43 7.04 3.80
N GLN A 164 1.62 5.71 3.79
CA GLN A 164 0.96 4.77 4.69
C GLN A 164 1.91 3.64 5.05
N ARG A 165 1.99 3.30 6.34
CA ARG A 165 2.75 2.13 6.82
C ARG A 165 2.00 0.86 6.39
N VAL A 166 2.63 0.07 5.53
CA VAL A 166 2.04 -1.15 4.93
C VAL A 166 2.20 -2.36 5.84
N ASN A 167 3.42 -2.55 6.35
CA ASN A 167 3.76 -3.68 7.20
C ASN A 167 4.00 -3.17 8.60
N TYR A 168 3.01 -3.36 9.48
CA TYR A 168 3.21 -3.14 10.91
C TYR A 168 4.12 -4.22 11.51
N GLN A 169 4.16 -5.41 10.87
CA GLN A 169 4.92 -6.56 11.31
C GLN A 169 6.33 -6.56 10.72
N TYR A 170 7.33 -6.51 11.59
CA TYR A 170 8.74 -6.60 11.25
C TYR A 170 9.06 -7.90 10.48
N ARG A 171 8.44 -9.01 10.88
CA ARG A 171 8.65 -10.37 10.33
C ARG A 171 8.58 -10.43 8.80
N ALA A 172 7.59 -9.81 8.18
CA ALA A 172 7.40 -9.88 6.72
C ALA A 172 8.52 -9.16 5.93
N TYR A 173 9.11 -8.11 6.53
CA TYR A 173 10.25 -7.42 5.94
C TYR A 173 11.53 -8.27 6.02
N PHE A 174 11.80 -8.88 7.17
CA PHE A 174 12.95 -9.78 7.35
C PHE A 174 12.83 -11.05 6.51
N ALA A 175 11.61 -11.55 6.33
CA ALA A 175 11.37 -12.74 5.53
C ALA A 175 11.79 -12.59 4.06
N ARG A 176 11.75 -11.37 3.50
CA ARG A 176 12.20 -11.10 2.12
C ARG A 176 13.72 -10.96 2.01
N ILE A 177 14.39 -10.53 3.07
CA ILE A 177 15.84 -10.27 3.09
C ILE A 177 16.62 -11.51 3.55
N GLN A 178 16.04 -12.34 4.42
CA GLN A 178 16.72 -13.50 5.01
C GLN A 178 17.19 -14.53 3.96
N GLY A 179 16.41 -14.76 2.90
CA GLY A 179 16.73 -15.77 1.89
C GLY A 179 18.05 -15.47 1.16
N PRO A 180 18.14 -14.33 0.45
CA PRO A 180 19.38 -13.91 -0.18
C PRO A 180 20.56 -13.78 0.80
N LEU A 181 20.31 -13.35 2.04
CA LEU A 181 21.34 -13.18 3.05
C LEU A 181 21.93 -14.53 3.53
N ILE A 182 21.09 -15.53 3.78
CA ILE A 182 21.53 -16.88 4.14
C ILE A 182 22.28 -17.52 2.96
N SER A 183 21.80 -17.34 1.73
CA SER A 183 22.49 -17.86 0.54
C SER A 183 23.87 -17.23 0.36
N ALA A 184 23.99 -15.90 0.53
CA ALA A 184 25.28 -15.22 0.47
C ALA A 184 26.23 -15.71 1.59
N PHE A 185 25.72 -15.82 2.82
CA PHE A 185 26.49 -16.34 3.94
C PHE A 185 26.98 -17.78 3.69
N ALA A 186 26.11 -18.66 3.20
CA ALA A 186 26.47 -20.03 2.86
C ALA A 186 27.53 -20.08 1.76
N PHE A 187 27.39 -19.28 0.70
CA PHE A 187 28.37 -19.18 -0.37
C PHE A 187 29.75 -18.74 0.14
N PHE A 188 29.82 -17.66 0.92
CA PHE A 188 31.08 -17.19 1.49
C PHE A 188 31.66 -18.17 2.51
N SER A 189 30.84 -18.84 3.31
CA SER A 189 31.30 -19.87 4.24
C SER A 189 31.96 -21.05 3.53
N ILE A 190 31.36 -21.53 2.43
CA ILE A 190 31.97 -22.59 1.60
C ILE A 190 33.28 -22.10 1.00
N LEU A 191 33.31 -20.89 0.44
CA LEU A 191 34.50 -20.33 -0.20
C LEU A 191 35.66 -20.16 0.80
N LEU A 192 35.37 -19.66 2.01
CA LEU A 192 36.33 -19.54 3.09
C LEU A 192 36.81 -20.91 3.60
N ASN A 193 35.93 -21.93 3.64
CA ASN A 193 36.33 -23.28 4.03
C ASN A 193 37.26 -23.94 3.00
N CYS A 194 36.93 -23.86 1.70
CA CYS A 194 37.82 -24.36 0.63
C CYS A 194 39.19 -23.68 0.68
N MET A 195 39.20 -22.40 1.02
CA MET A 195 40.41 -21.60 1.16
C MET A 195 41.25 -22.01 2.38
N GLN A 196 40.62 -22.27 3.53
CA GLN A 196 41.31 -22.81 4.71
C GLN A 196 41.96 -24.16 4.42
N VAL A 197 41.27 -25.04 3.69
CA VAL A 197 41.82 -26.35 3.30
C VAL A 197 43.05 -26.19 2.40
N ASN A 198 43.01 -25.29 1.41
CA ASN A 198 44.16 -25.04 0.54
C ASN A 198 45.36 -24.45 1.30
N LEU A 199 45.13 -23.50 2.21
CA LEU A 199 46.20 -22.93 3.04
C LEU A 199 46.83 -23.98 3.95
N ALA A 200 46.02 -24.85 4.56
CA ALA A 200 46.52 -25.94 5.40
C ALA A 200 47.30 -26.99 4.59
N ALA A 201 46.88 -27.30 3.37
CA ALA A 201 47.61 -28.20 2.48
C ALA A 201 48.98 -27.63 2.06
N SER A 202 49.03 -26.33 1.72
CA SER A 202 50.28 -25.65 1.36
C SER A 202 51.27 -25.52 2.52
N ASP A 203 50.79 -25.49 3.77
CA ASP A 203 51.64 -25.49 4.97
C ASP A 203 52.27 -26.87 5.22
N SER A 204 51.59 -27.95 4.80
CA SER A 204 52.03 -29.33 5.03
C SER A 204 53.00 -29.90 3.98
N ASP A 205 53.03 -29.38 2.75
CA ASP A 205 53.85 -29.92 1.66
C ASP A 205 54.45 -28.79 0.79
N GLU A 206 55.78 -28.64 0.84
CA GLU A 206 56.54 -27.61 0.11
C GLU A 206 56.33 -27.69 -1.42
N ARG A 207 55.92 -28.86 -1.94
CA ARG A 207 55.72 -29.08 -3.38
C ARG A 207 54.54 -28.27 -3.94
N TYR A 208 53.62 -27.85 -3.09
CA TYR A 208 52.45 -27.04 -3.42
C TYR A 208 52.57 -25.57 -2.97
N ALA A 209 53.70 -25.20 -2.37
CA ALA A 209 53.92 -23.87 -1.79
C ALA A 209 54.47 -22.89 -2.84
N SER A 210 53.59 -22.20 -3.57
CA SER A 210 53.99 -20.97 -4.27
C SER A 210 53.64 -19.76 -3.40
N ALA A 211 54.66 -18.95 -3.07
CA ALA A 211 54.51 -17.79 -2.18
C ALA A 211 53.44 -16.79 -2.68
N LEU A 212 53.29 -16.65 -4.01
CA LEU A 212 52.28 -15.80 -4.62
C LEU A 212 50.85 -16.34 -4.40
N LEU A 213 50.60 -17.64 -4.60
CA LEU A 213 49.26 -18.21 -4.37
C LEU A 213 48.89 -18.17 -2.89
N PHE A 214 49.85 -18.42 -1.99
CA PHE A 214 49.64 -18.30 -0.55
C PHE A 214 49.28 -16.87 -0.14
N ALA A 215 50.04 -15.87 -0.61
CA ALA A 215 49.74 -14.46 -0.33
C ALA A 215 48.38 -14.04 -0.90
N CYS A 216 48.08 -14.39 -2.15
CA CYS A 216 46.78 -14.09 -2.77
C CYS A 216 45.62 -14.73 -1.99
N CYS A 217 45.78 -15.98 -1.56
CA CYS A 217 44.77 -16.66 -0.77
C CYS A 217 44.58 -16.01 0.61
N TYR A 218 45.67 -15.72 1.31
CA TYR A 218 45.62 -15.08 2.62
C TYR A 218 44.93 -13.70 2.57
N TRP A 219 45.28 -12.85 1.59
CA TRP A 219 44.69 -11.52 1.43
C TRP A 219 43.22 -11.58 1.03
N LEU A 220 42.84 -12.48 0.12
CA LEU A 220 41.44 -12.64 -0.28
C LEU A 220 40.58 -13.17 0.88
N SER A 221 41.09 -14.11 1.68
CA SER A 221 40.41 -14.60 2.91
C SER A 221 40.16 -13.46 3.89
N THR A 222 41.20 -12.68 4.16
CA THR A 222 41.16 -11.55 5.10
C THR A 222 40.17 -10.50 4.62
N LEU A 223 40.16 -10.18 3.32
CA LEU A 223 39.23 -9.22 2.73
C LEU A 223 37.77 -9.68 2.87
N ILE A 224 37.47 -10.94 2.54
CA ILE A 224 36.11 -11.49 2.63
C ILE A 224 35.64 -11.54 4.08
N GLY A 225 36.52 -11.93 5.01
CA GLY A 225 36.25 -11.90 6.44
C GLY A 225 35.92 -10.49 6.94
N CYS A 226 36.74 -9.50 6.58
CA CYS A 226 36.51 -8.09 6.92
C CYS A 226 35.19 -7.56 6.34
N VAL A 227 34.88 -7.84 5.07
CA VAL A 227 33.63 -7.42 4.43
C VAL A 227 32.43 -8.06 5.11
N THR A 228 32.49 -9.36 5.41
CA THR A 228 31.40 -10.08 6.08
C THR A 228 31.21 -9.56 7.52
N GLY A 229 32.29 -9.33 8.26
CA GLY A 229 32.26 -8.74 9.59
C GLY A 229 31.68 -7.32 9.61
N ALA A 230 32.10 -6.48 8.66
CA ALA A 230 31.56 -5.13 8.50
C ALA A 230 30.07 -5.14 8.16
N LEU A 231 29.63 -6.04 7.27
CA LEU A 231 28.20 -6.21 6.94
C LEU A 231 27.38 -6.65 8.17
N LEU A 232 27.89 -7.60 8.97
CA LEU A 232 27.23 -8.04 10.20
C LEU A 232 27.14 -6.89 11.23
N LEU A 233 28.23 -6.15 11.45
CA LEU A 233 28.24 -4.99 12.34
C LEU A 233 27.26 -3.90 11.87
N MET A 234 27.21 -3.63 10.56
CA MET A 234 26.26 -2.69 9.98
C MET A 234 24.81 -3.13 10.23
N LEU A 235 24.49 -4.41 10.05
CA LEU A 235 23.14 -4.94 10.30
C LEU A 235 22.75 -4.83 11.77
N VAL A 236 23.67 -5.16 12.68
CA VAL A 236 23.47 -5.01 14.13
C VAL A 236 23.28 -3.54 14.49
N PHE A 237 24.08 -2.63 13.94
CA PHE A 237 23.94 -1.20 14.15
C PHE A 237 22.57 -0.68 13.67
N LEU A 238 22.14 -1.05 12.46
CA LEU A 238 20.83 -0.68 11.93
C LEU A 238 19.68 -1.23 12.81
N PHE A 239 19.83 -2.44 13.33
CA PHE A 239 18.87 -3.03 14.25
C PHE A 239 18.75 -2.20 15.53
N PHE A 240 19.87 -1.91 16.20
CA PHE A 240 19.88 -1.08 17.41
C PHE A 240 19.35 0.33 17.14
N PHE A 241 19.76 0.97 16.06
CA PHE A 241 19.29 2.30 15.68
C PHE A 241 17.76 2.34 15.53
N LYS A 242 17.19 1.33 14.85
CA LYS A 242 15.74 1.23 14.66
C LYS A 242 14.99 0.94 15.96
N VAL A 243 15.52 0.04 16.80
CA VAL A 243 14.95 -0.26 18.12
C VAL A 243 14.95 1.00 18.98
N ILE A 244 16.08 1.70 19.10
CA ILE A 244 16.19 2.96 19.85
C ILE A 244 15.18 4.00 19.33
N GLY A 245 15.01 4.11 18.02
CA GLY A 245 14.02 5.02 17.42
C GLY A 245 12.58 4.70 17.83
N GLU A 246 12.17 3.43 17.76
CA GLU A 246 10.83 2.98 18.17
C GLU A 246 10.63 3.13 19.70
N TRP A 247 11.65 2.84 20.51
CA TRP A 247 11.62 3.03 21.96
C TRP A 247 11.48 4.51 22.32
N ARG A 248 12.24 5.40 21.68
CA ARG A 248 12.11 6.86 21.87
C ARG A 248 10.71 7.34 21.53
N PHE A 249 10.13 6.86 20.43
CA PHE A 249 8.77 7.20 20.05
C PHE A 249 7.74 6.68 21.06
N ALA A 250 7.87 5.43 21.52
CA ALA A 250 7.00 4.84 22.54
C ALA A 250 7.09 5.57 23.89
N ILE A 251 8.29 5.97 24.31
CA ILE A 251 8.53 6.73 25.55
C ILE A 251 7.96 8.14 25.42
N ALA A 252 8.24 8.85 24.31
CA ALA A 252 7.69 10.18 24.05
C ALA A 252 6.16 10.17 23.99
N HIS A 253 5.58 9.11 23.44
CA HIS A 253 4.15 8.89 23.49
C HIS A 253 3.70 8.74 24.96
N ARG A 254 4.24 7.80 25.73
CA ARG A 254 3.85 7.62 27.15
C ARG A 254 4.02 8.87 28.02
N LEU A 255 5.05 9.69 27.79
CA LEU A 255 5.26 10.96 28.49
C LEU A 255 4.15 11.98 28.19
N ARG A 256 3.77 12.13 26.91
CA ARG A 256 2.64 13.01 26.52
C ARG A 256 1.30 12.59 27.13
N TRP A 257 1.11 11.28 27.38
CA TRP A 257 -0.08 10.75 28.07
C TRP A 257 -0.07 10.97 29.58
N ARG A 258 1.12 11.12 30.20
CA ARG A 258 1.22 11.53 31.62
C ARG A 258 0.94 13.02 31.81
N GLU A 259 1.29 13.84 30.82
CA GLU A 259 1.07 15.30 30.86
C GLU A 259 -0.38 15.70 30.55
N ASN A 260 -1.17 14.87 29.85
CA ASN A 260 -2.59 15.14 29.55
C ASN A 260 -3.52 13.99 30.00
N PRO A 261 -3.87 13.89 31.30
CA PRO A 261 -4.71 12.82 31.84
C PRO A 261 -6.17 12.80 31.31
N GLN A 262 -6.64 13.91 30.74
CA GLN A 262 -8.03 14.09 30.28
C GLN A 262 -8.41 13.32 29.00
N GLN A 263 -7.46 12.67 28.32
CA GLN A 263 -7.70 11.90 27.09
C GLN A 263 -7.79 10.37 27.30
N ARG A 264 -7.91 9.87 28.54
CA ARG A 264 -8.18 8.44 28.76
C ARG A 264 -9.52 8.06 28.12
N PRO A 265 -9.57 7.06 27.22
CA PRO A 265 -10.83 6.39 26.94
C PRO A 265 -11.24 5.63 28.19
N ASP A 266 -12.42 5.96 28.73
CA ASP A 266 -13.06 5.16 29.77
C ASP A 266 -13.31 3.75 29.22
N GLY A 267 -12.77 2.74 29.91
CA GLY A 267 -13.11 1.34 29.70
C GLY A 267 -12.04 0.51 28.99
N SER A 268 -11.14 -0.08 29.78
CA SER A 268 -10.74 -1.47 29.58
C SER A 268 -10.33 -2.05 30.94
N VAL A 269 -11.22 -2.88 31.48
CA VAL A 269 -10.90 -3.95 32.44
C VAL A 269 -10.36 -5.12 31.63
#